data_AF-A0A1S8X1K6-F1
#
_entry.id   AF-A0A1S8X1K6-F1
#
_cell.length_a   1.000
_cell.length_b   1.000
_cell.length_c   1.000
_cell.angle_alpha   90.00
_cell.angle_beta   90.00
_cell.angle_gamma   90.00
#
_symmetry.space_group_name_H-M   'P 1'
#
loop_
_entity.id
_entity.type
_entity.pdbx_description
1 polymer ?
#
loop_
_entity_poly.entity_id
_entity_poly.type
_entity_poly.pdbx_seq_one_letter_code
_entity_poly.pdbx_strand_id
1 'polypeptide(L)'
;MLIQHTILLLTTAFTLVSAETVTYKDCGSKLTVGSVSVQPCKQTPCVLKRGSSSTIRIVFRANETAGLPGDAAVQLVKWGIPFPVGLENPQICGDVKPSCPLQTG
;
A
#
# COMPACT_ATOMS: atom_id res chain seq x y z
N MET A 1 25.31 38.73 -13.57
CA MET A 1 25.17 37.82 -12.40
C MET A 1 23.72 37.55 -11.99
N LEU A 2 22.73 38.39 -12.35
CA LEU A 2 21.31 38.17 -12.01
C LEU A 2 20.63 37.00 -12.78
N ILE A 3 21.13 36.69 -13.98
CA ILE A 3 20.58 35.67 -14.90
C ILE A 3 20.99 34.23 -14.48
N GLN A 4 22.13 34.10 -13.79
CA GLN A 4 22.69 32.81 -13.38
C GLN A 4 21.96 32.21 -12.17
N HIS A 5 21.40 33.06 -11.31
CA HIS A 5 20.58 32.65 -10.17
C HIS A 5 19.17 32.21 -10.57
N THR A 6 18.63 32.76 -11.67
CA THR A 6 17.29 32.42 -12.16
C THR A 6 17.24 31.04 -12.80
N ILE A 7 18.33 30.58 -13.42
CA ILE A 7 18.43 29.23 -14.01
C ILE A 7 18.56 28.16 -12.92
N LEU A 8 19.24 28.46 -11.81
CA LEU A 8 19.47 27.51 -10.72
C LEU A 8 18.18 27.17 -9.93
N LEU A 9 17.15 28.01 -9.99
CA LEU A 9 15.90 27.84 -9.27
C LEU A 9 14.88 26.95 -9.98
N LEU A 10 15.07 26.62 -11.27
CA LEU A 10 14.05 25.95 -12.09
C LEU A 10 14.21 24.42 -12.22
N THR A 11 15.19 23.79 -11.58
CA THR A 11 15.33 22.33 -11.62
C THR A 11 14.57 21.66 -10.47
N THR A 12 13.25 21.81 -10.40
CA THR A 12 12.41 20.92 -9.59
C THR A 12 12.32 19.57 -10.31
N ALA A 13 13.09 18.59 -9.83
CA ALA A 13 13.02 17.22 -10.34
C ALA A 13 11.63 16.64 -10.04
N PHE A 14 10.73 16.65 -11.03
CA PHE A 14 9.45 15.96 -10.94
C PHE A 14 9.69 14.45 -10.90
N THR A 15 9.63 13.86 -9.70
CA THR A 15 9.62 12.40 -9.56
C THR A 15 8.22 11.89 -9.83
N LEU A 16 8.01 11.20 -10.96
CA LEU A 16 6.77 10.47 -11.23
C LEU A 16 6.68 9.29 -10.26
N VAL A 17 5.74 9.37 -9.32
CA VAL A 17 5.34 8.24 -8.47
C VAL A 17 4.24 7.48 -9.20
N SER A 18 4.49 6.21 -9.54
CA SER A 18 3.52 5.34 -10.20
C SER A 18 2.96 4.32 -9.20
N ALA A 19 1.65 4.06 -9.29
CA ALA A 19 0.97 2.97 -8.60
C ALA A 19 0.62 1.88 -9.63
N GLU A 20 0.92 0.63 -9.31
CA GLU A 20 0.70 -0.51 -10.21
C GLU A 20 -0.26 -1.50 -9.57
N THR A 21 -1.26 -1.96 -10.31
CA THR A 21 -2.14 -3.06 -9.88
C THR A 21 -1.41 -4.37 -10.12
N VAL A 22 -1.19 -5.14 -9.06
CA VAL A 22 -0.38 -6.36 -9.10
C VAL A 22 -1.24 -7.60 -9.17
N THR A 23 -0.71 -8.66 -9.79
CA THR A 23 -1.27 -9.99 -9.63
C THR A 23 -0.98 -10.47 -8.20
N TYR A 24 -2.00 -10.99 -7.52
CA TYR A 24 -1.89 -11.52 -6.17
C TYR A 24 -2.39 -12.96 -6.11
N LYS A 25 -1.94 -13.70 -5.11
CA LYS A 25 -2.44 -15.04 -4.79
C LYS A 25 -3.27 -14.94 -3.51
N ASP A 26 -4.55 -15.31 -3.59
CA ASP A 26 -5.38 -15.43 -2.40
C ASP A 26 -4.87 -16.59 -1.52
N CYS A 27 -4.76 -16.34 -0.23
CA CYS A 27 -4.22 -17.29 0.76
C CYS A 27 -5.25 -17.73 1.82
N GLY A 28 -6.54 -17.50 1.57
CA GLY A 28 -7.64 -17.89 2.47
C GLY A 28 -8.51 -16.71 2.89
N SER A 29 -8.70 -15.69 2.05
CA SER A 29 -9.59 -14.58 2.35
C SER A 29 -11.02 -15.07 2.57
N LYS A 30 -11.65 -14.61 3.65
CA LYS A 30 -13.08 -14.89 3.92
C LYS A 30 -14.03 -13.92 3.22
N LEU A 31 -13.47 -12.97 2.48
CA LEU A 31 -14.14 -11.90 1.77
C LEU A 31 -13.61 -11.79 0.34
N THR A 32 -14.29 -11.04 -0.52
CA THR A 32 -13.88 -10.93 -1.92
C THR A 32 -12.83 -9.84 -2.08
N VAL A 33 -11.62 -10.19 -2.52
CA VAL A 33 -10.60 -9.22 -2.90
C VAL A 33 -10.78 -8.86 -4.38
N GLY A 34 -10.97 -7.58 -4.69
CA GLY A 34 -11.13 -7.09 -6.05
C GLY A 34 -9.79 -6.77 -6.71
N SER A 35 -8.91 -6.06 -6.02
CA SER A 35 -7.57 -5.74 -6.53
C SER A 35 -6.59 -5.43 -5.42
N VAL A 36 -5.30 -5.57 -5.74
CA VAL A 36 -4.20 -5.14 -4.90
C VAL A 36 -3.31 -4.23 -5.75
N SER A 37 -2.95 -3.06 -5.24
CA SER A 37 -1.98 -2.18 -5.89
C SER A 37 -0.89 -1.74 -4.94
N VAL A 38 0.29 -1.46 -5.51
CA VAL A 38 1.50 -1.10 -4.77
C VAL A 38 2.03 0.23 -5.31
N GLN A 39 2.38 1.14 -4.41
CA GLN A 39 2.93 2.45 -4.73
C GLN A 39 4.09 2.78 -3.78
N PRO A 40 5.27 3.20 -4.28
CA PRO A 40 5.65 3.28 -5.68
C PRO A 40 5.89 1.88 -6.28
N CYS A 41 5.45 1.66 -7.52
CA CYS A 41 5.84 0.49 -8.30
C CYS A 41 5.94 0.88 -9.79
N LYS A 42 7.12 0.67 -10.39
CA LYS A 42 7.36 0.99 -11.82
C LYS A 42 7.16 -0.21 -12.75
N GLN A 43 7.37 -1.41 -12.22
CA GLN A 43 7.25 -2.67 -12.95
C GLN A 43 7.03 -3.80 -11.94
N THR A 44 6.34 -4.85 -12.38
CA THR A 44 6.16 -6.07 -11.59
C THR A 44 7.26 -7.09 -11.89
N PRO A 45 7.81 -7.79 -10.88
CA PRO A 45 7.50 -7.71 -9.45
C PRO A 45 7.98 -6.39 -8.81
N CYS A 46 7.15 -5.81 -7.93
CA CYS A 46 7.44 -4.54 -7.30
C CYS A 46 8.65 -4.64 -6.34
N VAL A 47 9.59 -3.71 -6.46
CA VAL A 47 10.77 -3.63 -5.59
C VAL A 47 10.46 -2.76 -4.38
N LEU A 48 10.33 -3.39 -3.20
CA LEU A 48 10.24 -2.68 -1.93
C LEU A 48 11.64 -2.29 -1.46
N LYS A 49 11.90 -0.98 -1.30
CA LYS A 49 13.21 -0.49 -0.86
C LYS A 49 13.27 -0.40 0.67
N ARG A 50 14.34 -0.97 1.24
CA ARG A 50 14.60 -0.89 2.69
C ARG A 50 14.74 0.57 3.13
N GLY A 51 14.15 0.92 4.27
CA GLY A 51 14.18 2.27 4.83
C GLY A 51 13.27 3.27 4.10
N SER A 52 12.40 2.79 3.22
CA SER A 52 11.38 3.62 2.55
C SER A 52 9.99 3.08 2.82
N SER A 53 9.00 3.96 2.75
CA SER A 53 7.59 3.59 2.87
C SER A 53 7.03 3.21 1.50
N SER A 54 6.18 2.18 1.48
CA SER A 54 5.39 1.80 0.31
C SER A 54 3.94 1.63 0.75
N THR A 55 3.02 2.12 -0.05
CA THR A 55 1.58 1.96 0.16
C THR A 55 1.11 0.74 -0.59
N ILE A 56 0.49 -0.19 0.13
CA ILE A 56 -0.27 -1.30 -0.46
C ILE A 56 -1.74 -0.96 -0.29
N ARG A 57 -2.48 -0.89 -1.39
CA ARG A 57 -3.93 -0.66 -1.38
C ARG A 57 -4.64 -1.95 -1.77
N ILE A 58 -5.57 -2.37 -0.93
CA ILE A 58 -6.42 -3.53 -1.18
C ILE A 58 -7.84 -3.02 -1.37
N VAL A 59 -8.42 -3.29 -2.54
CA VAL A 59 -9.85 -3.08 -2.78
C VAL A 59 -10.54 -4.41 -2.53
N PHE A 60 -11.48 -4.42 -1.60
CA PHE A 60 -12.21 -5.62 -1.22
C PHE A 60 -13.68 -5.30 -0.99
N ARG A 61 -14.50 -6.34 -1.02
CA ARG A 61 -15.93 -6.30 -0.72
C ARG A 61 -16.16 -7.00 0.61
N ALA A 62 -16.74 -6.31 1.56
CA ALA A 62 -17.06 -6.89 2.86
C ALA A 62 -18.29 -7.82 2.74
N ASN A 63 -18.20 -9.00 3.35
CA ASN A 63 -19.28 -9.99 3.33
C ASN A 63 -20.25 -9.82 4.51
N GLU A 64 -19.85 -9.11 5.55
CA GLU A 64 -20.63 -8.86 6.76
C GLU A 64 -20.34 -7.47 7.31
N THR A 65 -21.28 -6.95 8.10
CA THR A 65 -21.09 -5.68 8.81
C THR A 65 -20.29 -5.94 10.08
N ALA A 66 -19.14 -5.26 10.24
CA ALA A 66 -18.24 -5.45 11.37
C ALA A 66 -17.84 -4.09 11.97
N GLY A 67 -18.01 -3.95 13.29
CA GLY A 67 -17.66 -2.72 14.01
C GLY A 67 -16.15 -2.45 14.02
N LEU A 68 -15.38 -3.43 14.48
CA LEU A 68 -13.92 -3.39 14.56
C LEU A 68 -13.36 -4.66 13.89
N PRO A 69 -13.03 -4.61 12.59
CA PRO A 69 -12.57 -5.77 11.81
C PRO A 69 -11.19 -6.33 12.22
N GLY A 70 -10.50 -5.71 13.18
CA GLY A 70 -9.22 -6.17 13.72
C GLY A 70 -8.01 -5.37 13.24
N ASP A 71 -6.84 -5.96 13.39
CA ASP A 71 -5.53 -5.39 13.05
C ASP A 71 -5.01 -5.91 11.71
N ALA A 72 -4.38 -5.04 10.93
CA ALA A 72 -3.58 -5.41 9.77
C ALA A 72 -2.23 -6.00 10.21
N ALA A 73 -1.79 -7.01 9.47
CA ALA A 73 -0.47 -7.61 9.62
C ALA A 73 0.20 -7.79 8.26
N VAL A 74 1.50 -7.55 8.22
CA VAL A 74 2.33 -7.76 7.02
C VAL A 74 3.50 -8.67 7.38
N GLN A 75 3.74 -9.67 6.53
CA GLN A 75 4.86 -10.60 6.65
C GLN A 75 5.64 -10.62 5.34
N LEU A 76 6.97 -10.57 5.42
CA LEU A 76 7.85 -10.80 4.28
C LEU A 76 8.26 -12.26 4.26
N VAL A 77 7.99 -12.97 3.18
CA VAL A 77 8.42 -14.36 3.04
C VAL A 77 9.63 -14.43 2.13
N LYS A 78 10.75 -14.95 2.63
CA LYS A 78 11.98 -15.16 1.87
C LYS A 78 12.45 -16.60 2.06
N TRP A 79 12.61 -17.34 0.97
CA TRP A 79 12.97 -18.78 1.00
C TRP A 79 11.99 -19.63 1.85
N GLY A 80 10.70 -19.28 1.86
CA GLY A 80 9.69 -19.95 2.67
C GLY A 80 9.70 -19.57 4.16
N ILE A 81 10.62 -18.71 4.59
CA ILE A 81 10.73 -18.26 5.98
C ILE A 81 10.00 -16.91 6.12
N PRO A 82 9.04 -16.79 7.06
CA PRO A 82 8.39 -15.52 7.35
C PRO A 82 9.28 -14.62 8.19
N PHE A 83 9.36 -13.35 7.80
CA PHE A 83 10.03 -12.28 8.51
C PHE A 83 8.98 -11.22 8.89
N PRO A 84 8.89 -10.85 10.18
CA PRO A 84 7.90 -9.88 10.62
C PRO A 84 8.22 -8.49 10.08
N VAL A 85 7.18 -7.76 9.68
CA VAL A 85 7.26 -6.32 9.38
C VAL A 85 6.29 -5.60 10.29
N GLY A 86 6.80 -4.61 11.04
CA GLY A 86 5.97 -3.75 11.85
C GLY A 86 5.21 -2.74 10.99
N LEU A 87 3.91 -2.59 11.25
CA LEU A 87 3.15 -1.43 10.83
C LEU A 87 3.17 -0.39 11.96
N GLU A 88 3.26 0.90 11.61
CA GLU A 88 3.21 1.98 12.60
C GLU A 88 1.86 2.01 13.33
N ASN A 89 0.78 1.82 12.59
CA ASN A 89 -0.57 1.65 13.13
C ASN A 89 -1.20 0.39 12.53
N PRO A 90 -1.42 -0.68 13.32
CA PRO A 90 -2.06 -1.88 12.83
C PRO A 90 -3.60 -1.77 12.76
N GLN A 91 -4.23 -0.80 13.45
CA GLN A 91 -5.69 -0.67 13.44
C GLN A 91 -6.22 -0.21 12.08
N ILE A 92 -6.99 -1.06 11.41
CA ILE A 92 -7.38 -0.81 10.01
C ILE A 92 -8.43 0.28 9.85
N CYS A 93 -9.16 0.65 10.91
CA CYS A 93 -10.24 1.63 10.82
C CYS A 93 -9.76 3.05 10.47
N GLY A 94 -8.46 3.35 10.67
CA GLY A 94 -7.84 4.59 10.20
C GLY A 94 -7.52 4.60 8.70
N ASP A 95 -7.39 3.43 8.09
CA ASP A 95 -6.86 3.26 6.72
C ASP A 95 -7.90 2.75 5.72
N VAL A 96 -9.06 2.29 6.18
CA VAL A 96 -10.17 1.81 5.34
C VAL A 96 -11.15 2.93 4.98
N LYS A 97 -11.68 2.88 3.76
CA LYS A 97 -12.72 3.79 3.26
C LYS A 97 -13.87 3.00 2.62
N PRO A 98 -15.15 3.28 2.98
CA PRO A 98 -15.59 4.17 4.06
C PRO A 98 -15.06 3.71 5.43
N SER A 99 -14.92 4.64 6.37
CA SER A 99 -14.42 4.33 7.71
C SER A 99 -15.35 3.37 8.44
N CYS A 100 -14.80 2.66 9.44
CA CYS A 100 -15.57 1.72 10.25
C CYS A 100 -16.83 2.35 10.86
N PRO A 101 -17.92 1.56 11.08
CA PRO A 101 -18.00 0.11 10.89
C PRO A 101 -17.95 -0.29 9.41
N LEU A 102 -17.28 -1.41 9.10
CA LEU A 102 -17.41 -2.01 7.79
C LEU A 102 -18.86 -2.39 7.57
N GLN A 103 -19.40 -2.05 6.41
CA GLN A 103 -20.74 -2.46 6.01
C GLN A 103 -20.62 -3.56 4.98
N THR A 104 -21.50 -4.54 5.07
CA THR A 104 -21.64 -5.54 4.00
C THR A 104 -21.95 -4.86 2.66
N GLY A 105 -21.34 -5.34 1.57
CA GLY A 105 -21.63 -4.82 0.24
C GLY A 105 -20.40 -4.50 -0.60
#